data_AF-A0A0W7TND6-F1
#
_entry.id   AF-A0A0W7TND6-F1
#
_cell.length_a   1.000
_cell.length_b   1.000
_cell.length_c   1.000
_cell.angle_alpha   90.00
_cell.angle_beta   90.00
_cell.angle_gamma   90.00
#
_symmetry.space_group_name_H-M   'P 1'
#
loop_
_entity.id
_entity.type
_entity.pdbx_description
1 polymer ?
#
loop_
_entity_poly.entity_id
_entity_poly.type
_entity_poly.pdbx_seq_one_letter_code
_entity_poly.pdbx_strand_id
1 'polypeptide(L)'
;MKKLWKFEWDSDYAFIGGIFKATDEQIKNAIGKTIYLGEAEGKHSEVYGVLEENDIVLVSDNPIAVKIIPEFGYNPLGYISDEDV
;
A
#
# COMPACT_ATOMS: atom_id res chain seq x y z
N MET A 1 4.47 1.85 17.32
CA MET A 1 4.08 3.25 17.02
C MET A 1 3.78 3.36 15.54
N LYS A 2 2.80 4.17 15.11
CA LYS A 2 2.55 4.37 13.68
C LYS A 2 3.63 5.27 13.06
N LYS A 3 4.02 4.94 11.83
CA LYS A 3 4.90 5.72 10.96
C LYS A 3 4.14 6.05 9.67
N LEU A 4 4.69 6.95 8.87
CA LEU A 4 4.16 7.33 7.56
C LEU A 4 4.89 6.53 6.47
N TRP A 5 4.13 5.86 5.63
CA TRP A 5 4.63 4.99 4.57
C TRP A 5 4.07 5.41 3.22
N LYS A 6 4.81 5.11 2.16
CA LYS A 6 4.37 5.23 0.78
C LYS A 6 4.23 3.83 0.20
N PHE A 7 3.13 3.58 -0.49
CA PHE A 7 2.95 2.43 -1.37
C PHE A 7 2.97 2.91 -2.82
N GLU A 8 3.60 2.15 -3.71
CA GLU A 8 3.59 2.41 -5.15
C GLU A 8 3.81 1.12 -5.94
N TRP A 9 3.00 0.94 -6.97
CA TRP A 9 3.20 -0.03 -8.03
C TRP A 9 3.33 0.69 -9.36
N ASP A 10 4.29 0.23 -10.17
CA ASP A 10 4.40 0.68 -11.55
C ASP A 10 3.23 0.12 -12.36
N SER A 11 2.50 1.03 -13.00
CA SER A 11 1.44 0.71 -13.95
C SER A 11 1.60 1.59 -15.19
N ASP A 12 1.39 0.98 -16.35
CA ASP A 12 1.45 1.67 -17.65
C ASP A 12 0.28 2.66 -17.84
N TYR A 13 -0.77 2.56 -17.02
CA TYR A 13 -2.07 3.18 -17.32
C TYR A 13 -2.68 3.97 -16.18
N ALA A 14 -2.25 3.77 -14.93
CA ALA A 14 -2.73 4.53 -13.79
C ALA A 14 -1.63 4.74 -12.75
N PHE A 15 -1.83 5.73 -11.88
CA PHE A 15 -1.05 5.81 -10.66
C PHE A 15 -1.65 4.87 -9.62
N ILE A 16 -0.91 3.85 -9.23
CA ILE A 16 -1.29 2.93 -8.16
C ILE A 16 -0.36 3.16 -6.99
N GLY A 17 -0.81 3.96 -6.03
CA GLY A 17 -0.02 4.25 -4.85
C GLY A 17 -0.77 5.11 -3.84
N GLY A 18 -0.11 5.36 -2.72
CA GLY A 18 -0.68 6.17 -1.65
C GLY A 18 0.27 6.41 -0.49
N ILE A 19 -0.12 7.35 0.37
CA ILE A 19 0.51 7.62 1.65
C ILE A 19 -0.42 7.15 2.75
N PHE A 20 0.10 6.34 3.68
CA PHE A 20 -0.71 5.73 4.74
C PHE A 20 0.08 5.58 6.05
N LYS A 21 -0.62 5.31 7.16
CA LYS A 21 -0.02 5.19 8.50
C LYS A 21 -0.16 3.77 9.04
N ALA A 22 0.98 3.14 9.29
CA ALA A 22 1.05 1.76 9.80
C ALA A 22 2.20 1.60 10.78
N THR A 23 2.14 0.56 11.62
CA THR A 23 3.28 0.13 12.43
C THR A 23 4.23 -0.75 11.61
N ASP A 24 5.49 -0.86 12.03
CA ASP A 24 6.46 -1.78 11.40
C ASP A 24 5.96 -3.24 11.40
N GLU A 25 5.24 -3.65 12.46
CA GLU A 25 4.65 -4.99 12.56
C GLU A 25 3.54 -5.21 11.52
N GLN A 26 2.70 -4.20 11.27
CA GLN A 26 1.68 -4.29 10.23
C GLN A 26 2.31 -4.40 8.84
N ILE A 27 3.37 -3.64 8.57
CA ILE A 27 4.11 -3.75 7.29
C ILE A 27 4.72 -5.14 7.16
N LYS A 28 5.46 -5.60 8.17
CA LYS A 28 6.12 -6.91 8.16
C LYS A 28 5.14 -8.07 7.95
N ASN A 29 3.94 -7.98 8.53
CA ASN A 29 2.92 -9.02 8.38
C ASN A 29 2.21 -8.99 7.02
N ALA A 30 2.37 -7.92 6.23
CA ALA A 30 1.76 -7.76 4.92
C ALA A 30 2.70 -8.11 3.76
N ILE A 31 4.02 -7.95 3.92
CA ILE A 31 4.98 -8.34 2.90
C ILE A 31 4.85 -9.84 2.59
N GLY A 32 4.84 -10.16 1.30
CA GLY A 32 4.66 -11.52 0.79
C GLY A 32 3.21 -11.98 0.69
N LYS A 33 2.24 -11.14 1.07
CA LYS A 33 0.81 -11.42 0.86
C LYS A 33 0.33 -10.86 -0.46
N THR A 34 -0.63 -11.53 -1.09
CA THR A 34 -1.34 -11.02 -2.25
C THR A 34 -2.28 -9.89 -1.83
N ILE A 35 -2.24 -8.77 -2.55
CA ILE A 35 -3.27 -7.72 -2.46
C ILE A 35 -4.09 -7.71 -3.75
N TYR A 36 -5.39 -7.43 -3.65
CA TYR A 36 -6.32 -7.34 -4.77
C TYR A 36 -7.03 -5.99 -4.73
N LEU A 37 -6.75 -5.14 -5.71
CA LEU A 37 -7.28 -3.78 -5.84
C LEU A 37 -8.53 -3.72 -6.74
N GLY A 38 -8.94 -4.83 -7.35
CA GLY A 38 -10.04 -4.87 -8.31
C GLY A 38 -9.71 -4.07 -9.57
N GLU A 39 -10.72 -3.44 -10.17
CA GLU A 39 -10.58 -2.68 -11.43
C GLU A 39 -9.95 -1.29 -11.23
N ALA A 40 -8.74 -1.24 -10.66
CA ALA A 40 -8.06 0.01 -10.31
C ALA A 40 -7.64 0.88 -11.53
N GLU A 41 -7.53 0.27 -12.73
CA GLU A 41 -7.15 0.96 -13.97
C GLU A 41 -8.33 1.31 -14.89
N GLY A 42 -9.56 0.87 -14.58
CA GLY A 42 -10.74 1.15 -15.39
C GLY A 42 -10.78 0.51 -16.80
N LYS A 43 -10.06 -0.60 -16.99
CA LYS A 43 -9.98 -1.36 -18.25
C LYS A 43 -10.71 -2.69 -18.24
N HIS A 44 -11.60 -2.93 -17.27
CA HIS A 44 -12.13 -4.26 -16.94
C HIS A 44 -11.02 -5.30 -16.64
N SER A 45 -9.83 -4.82 -16.30
CA SER A 45 -8.71 -5.63 -15.82
C SER A 45 -8.63 -5.49 -14.31
N GLU A 46 -8.51 -6.62 -13.64
CA GLU A 46 -8.27 -6.67 -12.21
C GLU A 46 -6.79 -6.46 -11.93
N VAL A 47 -6.49 -5.66 -10.92
CA VAL A 47 -5.13 -5.40 -10.46
C VAL A 47 -4.93 -6.13 -9.14
N TYR A 48 -3.95 -7.03 -9.14
CA TYR A 48 -3.54 -7.78 -7.96
C TYR A 48 -2.07 -8.17 -8.10
N GLY A 49 -1.48 -8.58 -6.99
CA GLY A 49 -0.07 -8.95 -6.94
C GLY A 49 0.40 -9.19 -5.52
N VAL A 50 1.57 -9.81 -5.41
CA VAL A 50 2.24 -9.99 -4.13
C VAL A 50 2.84 -8.65 -3.71
N LEU A 51 2.59 -8.24 -2.47
CA LEU A 51 3.18 -7.03 -1.91
C LEU A 51 4.65 -7.29 -1.53
N GLU A 52 5.57 -6.73 -2.30
CA GLU A 52 7.01 -6.90 -2.12
C GLU A 52 7.59 -5.83 -1.18
N GLU A 53 8.78 -6.08 -0.63
CA GLU A 53 9.42 -5.18 0.34
C GLU A 53 9.71 -3.78 -0.24
N ASN A 54 10.02 -3.70 -1.53
CA ASN A 54 10.29 -2.46 -2.27
C ASN A 54 9.03 -1.66 -2.62
N ASP A 55 7.84 -2.27 -2.55
CA ASP A 55 6.59 -1.58 -2.86
C ASP A 55 6.17 -0.61 -1.75
N ILE A 56 6.69 -0.81 -0.53
CA ILE A 56 6.42 0.04 0.63
C ILE A 56 7.70 0.69 1.14
N VAL A 57 7.71 2.02 1.12
CA VAL A 57 8.86 2.83 1.56
C VAL A 57 8.50 3.65 2.79
N LEU A 58 9.38 3.67 3.80
CA LEU A 58 9.24 4.56 4.95
C LEU A 58 9.42 6.02 4.49
N VAL A 59 8.40 6.84 4.72
CA VAL A 59 8.45 8.27 4.43
C VAL A 59 8.92 9.05 5.65
N SER A 60 8.35 8.76 6.82
CA SER A 60 8.76 9.41 8.07
C SER A 60 8.28 8.68 9.31
N ASP A 61 9.11 8.66 10.35
CA ASP A 61 8.73 8.27 11.71
C ASP A 61 8.63 9.48 12.66
N ASN A 62 8.77 10.71 12.14
CA ASN A 62 8.63 11.94 12.92
C ASN A 62 7.18 12.10 13.42
N PRO A 63 6.95 12.23 14.75
CA PRO A 63 5.60 12.30 15.31
C PRO A 63 4.74 13.45 14.78
N ILE A 64 5.35 14.59 14.42
CA ILE A 64 4.63 15.74 13.85
C ILE A 64 4.17 15.40 12.43
N ALA A 65 5.07 14.86 11.60
CA ALA A 65 4.74 14.45 10.23
C ALA A 65 3.62 13.40 10.21
N VAL A 66 3.74 12.35 11.03
CA VAL A 66 2.71 11.30 11.18
C VAL A 66 1.37 11.87 11.63
N LYS A 67 1.38 12.93 12.46
CA LYS A 67 0.16 13.58 12.92
C LYS A 67 -0.51 14.44 11.84
N ILE A 68 0.26 15.28 11.13
CA ILE A 68 -0.30 16.33 10.26
C ILE A 68 -0.54 15.88 8.82
N ILE A 69 0.23 14.92 8.31
CA ILE A 69 0.08 14.47 6.92
C ILE A 69 -1.15 13.55 6.84
N PRO A 70 -2.14 13.85 5.98
CA PRO A 70 -3.28 12.98 5.78
C PRO A 70 -2.88 11.73 4.99
N GLU A 71 -3.66 10.65 5.17
CA GLU A 71 -3.57 9.50 4.29
C GLU A 71 -4.26 9.81 2.96
N PHE A 72 -3.75 9.32 1.85
CA PHE A 72 -4.35 9.49 0.52
C PHE A 72 -3.92 8.38 -0.43
N GLY A 73 -4.71 8.14 -1.47
CA GLY A 73 -4.48 7.03 -2.39
C GLY A 73 -4.73 5.67 -1.73
N TYR A 74 -3.98 4.65 -2.16
CA TYR A 74 -4.12 3.29 -1.66
C TYR A 74 -3.29 3.05 -0.40
N ASN A 75 -3.93 2.43 0.60
CA ASN A 75 -3.27 1.73 1.69
C ASN A 75 -3.36 0.22 1.39
N PRO A 76 -2.27 -0.44 0.96
CA PRO A 76 -2.32 -1.83 0.48
C PRO A 76 -2.77 -2.81 1.57
N LEU A 77 -2.61 -2.45 2.85
CA LEU A 77 -3.04 -3.28 3.97
C LEU A 77 -4.55 -3.52 4.02
N GLY A 78 -5.34 -2.63 3.42
CA GLY A 78 -6.80 -2.76 3.31
C GLY A 78 -7.27 -3.71 2.21
N TYR A 79 -6.34 -4.24 1.41
CA TYR A 79 -6.61 -5.01 0.19
C TYR A 79 -5.95 -6.39 0.20
N ILE A 80 -5.42 -6.82 1.35
CA ILE A 80 -4.84 -8.15 1.51
C ILE A 80 -5.93 -9.20 1.23
N SER A 81 -5.66 -10.09 0.28
CA SER A 81 -6.51 -11.22 -0.06
C SER A 81 -5.94 -12.49 0.56
N ASP A 82 -6.81 -13.28 1.19
CA ASP A 82 -6.48 -14.64 1.67
C ASP A 82 -6.81 -15.71 0.61
N GLU A 83 -7.42 -15.30 -0.51
CA GLU A 83 -7.70 -16.17 -1.66
C GLU A 83 -6.53 -16.13 -2.65
N ASP A 84 -6.15 -17.30 -3.17
CA ASP A 84 -5.26 -17.40 -4.34
C ASP A 84 -6.02 -16.82 -5.54
N VAL A 85 -5.73 -15.56 -5.87
CA VAL A 85 -6.33 -14.81 -6.99
C VAL A 85 -5.64 -15.14 -8.30
#